data_AF-A0A328BA35-F1
#
_entry.id   AF-A0A328BA35-F1
#
_cell.length_a   1.000
_cell.length_b   1.000
_cell.length_c   1.000
_cell.angle_alpha   90.00
_cell.angle_beta   90.00
_cell.angle_gamma   90.00
#
_symmetry.space_group_name_H-M   'P 1'
#
loop_
_entity.id
_entity.type
_entity.pdbx_description
1 polymer ?
#
loop_
_entity_poly.entity_id
_entity_poly.type
_entity_poly.pdbx_seq_one_letter_code
_entity_poly.pdbx_strand_id
1 'polypeptide(L)'
;MAMPQEGYSWVDVESYVADQTSGLHGKIHIRPVAGGAFLTDLRVECSKRMSSDYPVGTRFRIWAKLTDREGGGQFLYTSWRWRFEVLSRPDARAE
;
A
#
# COMPACT_ATOMS: atom_id res chain seq x y z
N MET A 1 9.10 -18.93 -17.31
CA MET A 1 8.51 -20.07 -16.58
C MET A 1 7.61 -19.50 -15.50
N ALA A 2 6.35 -19.95 -15.49
CA ALA A 2 5.31 -19.53 -14.57
C ALA A 2 5.70 -19.87 -13.14
N MET A 3 5.61 -18.89 -12.25
CA MET A 3 5.70 -19.05 -10.79
C MET A 3 4.33 -18.63 -10.25
N PRO A 4 3.73 -19.44 -9.36
CA PRO A 4 2.29 -19.54 -9.20
C PRO A 4 1.69 -18.19 -8.83
N GLN A 5 0.60 -17.88 -9.51
CA GLN A 5 -0.25 -16.71 -9.23
C GLN A 5 -1.01 -16.88 -7.90
N GLU A 6 -0.74 -17.95 -7.15
CA GLU A 6 -1.42 -18.29 -5.91
C GLU A 6 -1.07 -17.26 -4.84
N GLY A 7 -2.04 -16.40 -4.54
CA GLY A 7 -1.99 -15.48 -3.42
C GLY A 7 -1.78 -14.01 -3.79
N TYR A 8 -1.58 -13.65 -5.08
CA TYR A 8 -1.73 -12.25 -5.47
C TYR A 8 -3.20 -11.89 -5.63
N SER A 9 -3.59 -10.74 -5.10
CA SER A 9 -4.94 -10.23 -5.21
C SER A 9 -4.93 -8.72 -5.30
N TRP A 10 -6.03 -8.16 -5.80
CA TRP A 10 -6.24 -6.72 -5.78
C TRP A 10 -6.47 -6.29 -4.34
N VAL A 11 -5.59 -5.43 -3.85
CA VAL A 11 -5.67 -4.88 -2.51
C VAL A 11 -5.83 -3.38 -2.59
N ASP A 12 -6.88 -2.89 -1.94
CA ASP A 12 -7.11 -1.47 -1.80
C ASP A 12 -6.30 -0.97 -0.60
N VAL A 13 -5.40 -0.03 -0.86
CA VAL A 13 -4.50 0.60 0.10
C VAL A 13 -4.70 2.10 0.09
N GLU A 14 -4.37 2.75 1.18
CA GLU A 14 -4.53 4.19 1.38
C GLU A 14 -3.23 4.77 1.92
N SER A 15 -2.85 5.95 1.43
CA SER A 15 -1.77 6.73 2.00
C SER A 15 -2.21 7.42 3.29
N TYR A 16 -1.44 7.29 4.37
CA TYR A 16 -1.69 7.92 5.67
C TYR A 16 -0.45 8.68 6.16
N VAL A 17 -0.66 9.73 6.97
CA VAL A 17 0.44 10.45 7.63
C VAL A 17 0.80 9.67 8.89
N ALA A 18 2.03 9.17 8.97
CA ALA A 18 2.54 8.66 10.25
C ALA A 18 2.94 9.84 11.13
N ASP A 19 2.39 9.89 12.35
CA ASP A 19 2.62 10.97 13.31
C ASP A 19 4.08 11.01 13.82
N GLN A 20 4.76 9.86 13.81
CA GLN A 20 6.14 9.72 14.27
C GLN A 20 7.14 9.75 13.11
N THR A 21 7.59 10.96 12.72
CA THR A 21 8.74 11.16 11.82
C THR A 21 10.04 11.39 12.58
N SER A 22 10.36 10.56 13.57
CA SER A 22 11.65 10.61 14.24
C SER A 22 12.68 9.82 13.41
N GLY A 23 13.26 10.49 12.39
CA GLY A 23 14.39 9.95 11.62
C GLY A 23 14.07 9.07 10.39
N LEU A 24 12.80 8.86 10.06
CA LEU A 24 12.39 8.13 8.85
C LEU A 24 12.13 9.09 7.67
N HIS A 25 12.78 8.84 6.54
CA HIS A 25 12.58 9.60 5.29
C HIS A 25 11.16 9.39 4.75
N GLY A 26 10.24 10.29 5.12
CA GLY A 26 8.89 10.39 4.55
C GLY A 26 7.79 10.41 5.63
N LYS A 27 6.92 11.43 5.58
CA LYS A 27 5.73 11.55 6.45
C LYS A 27 4.61 10.59 6.05
N ILE A 28 4.64 10.13 4.80
CA ILE A 28 3.55 9.39 4.18
C ILE A 28 3.90 7.90 4.18
N HIS A 29 2.97 7.09 4.66
CA HIS A 29 3.06 5.63 4.67
C HIS A 29 1.84 5.05 3.98
N ILE A 30 1.96 3.85 3.44
CA ILE A 30 0.84 3.15 2.80
C ILE A 30 0.38 2.03 3.72
N ARG A 31 -0.94 1.94 3.94
CA ARG A 31 -1.60 0.86 4.70
C ARG A 31 -2.79 0.32 3.93
N PRO A 32 -3.24 -0.92 4.19
CA PRO A 32 -4.49 -1.42 3.62
C PRO A 32 -5.67 -0.56 4.08
N VAL A 33 -6.70 -0.44 3.23
CA VAL A 33 -7.93 0.24 3.62
C VAL A 33 -8.67 -0.57 4.70
N ALA A 34 -9.20 0.12 5.71
CA ALA A 34 -10.03 -0.52 6.71
C ALA A 34 -11.31 -1.07 6.07
N GLY A 35 -11.60 -2.36 6.28
CA GLY A 35 -12.74 -3.04 5.64
C GLY A 35 -12.42 -3.64 4.25
N GLY A 36 -11.16 -3.58 3.81
CA GLY A 36 -10.69 -4.29 2.62
C GLY A 36 -10.39 -5.77 2.89
N ALA A 37 -9.63 -6.37 1.98
CA ALA A 37 -9.20 -7.78 2.08
C ALA A 37 -8.19 -8.05 3.21
N PHE A 38 -7.61 -7.01 3.81
CA PHE A 38 -6.50 -7.10 4.75
C PHE A 38 -6.65 -6.12 5.92
N LEU A 39 -6.07 -6.46 7.07
CA LEU A 39 -6.03 -5.60 8.25
C LEU A 39 -5.15 -4.37 8.02
N THR A 40 -5.56 -3.23 8.57
CA THR A 40 -4.82 -1.95 8.46
C THR A 40 -3.48 -1.94 9.20
N ASP A 41 -3.28 -2.89 10.12
CA ASP A 41 -2.04 -3.11 10.86
C ASP A 41 -0.97 -3.83 10.00
N LEU A 42 -1.38 -4.49 8.90
CA LEU A 42 -0.45 -5.17 8.01
C LEU A 42 0.42 -4.14 7.27
N ARG A 43 1.73 -4.38 7.30
CA ARG A 43 2.68 -3.60 6.52
C ARG A 43 2.54 -3.92 5.04
N VAL A 44 2.49 -2.88 4.22
CA VAL A 44 2.52 -2.98 2.76
C VAL A 44 3.88 -2.53 2.26
N GLU A 45 4.63 -3.46 1.69
CA GLU A 45 5.86 -3.14 0.99
C GLU A 45 5.53 -2.70 -0.43
N CYS A 46 5.53 -1.38 -0.64
CA CYS A 46 5.24 -0.77 -1.94
C CYS A 46 6.36 0.14 -2.42
N SER A 47 6.26 0.54 -3.69
CA SER A 47 7.16 1.55 -4.25
C SER A 47 7.02 2.88 -3.52
N LYS A 48 8.16 3.50 -3.19
CA LYS A 48 8.20 4.88 -2.66
C LYS A 48 7.49 5.89 -3.56
N ARG A 49 7.37 5.62 -4.87
CA ARG A 49 6.60 6.45 -5.80
C ARG A 49 5.15 6.67 -5.35
N MET A 50 4.47 5.66 -4.81
CA MET A 50 3.08 5.83 -4.35
C MET A 50 2.96 6.80 -3.18
N SER A 51 3.94 6.80 -2.28
CA SER A 51 3.98 7.70 -1.13
C SER A 51 4.57 9.08 -1.46
N SER A 52 5.38 9.20 -2.51
CA SER A 52 6.10 10.44 -2.84
C SER A 52 5.46 11.24 -3.98
N ASP A 53 4.74 10.59 -4.89
CA ASP A 53 4.15 11.21 -6.09
C ASP A 53 2.69 11.65 -5.85
N TYR A 54 2.04 11.08 -4.83
CA TYR A 54 0.63 11.31 -4.54
C TYR A 54 0.41 11.90 -3.15
N PRO A 55 -0.66 12.70 -2.96
CA PRO A 55 -1.00 13.27 -1.67
C PRO A 55 -1.48 12.19 -0.69
N VAL A 56 -1.40 12.52 0.60
CA VAL A 56 -1.95 11.67 1.67
C VAL A 56 -3.48 11.61 1.61
N GLY A 57 -4.07 10.46 1.92
CA GLY A 57 -5.51 10.18 1.75
C GLY A 57 -5.86 9.63 0.36
N THR A 58 -4.87 9.43 -0.52
CA THR A 58 -5.08 8.80 -1.82
C THR A 58 -5.27 7.30 -1.63
N ARG A 59 -6.32 6.76 -2.28
CA ARG A 59 -6.60 5.34 -2.34
C ARG A 59 -6.04 4.75 -3.64
N PHE A 60 -5.32 3.65 -3.50
CA PHE A 60 -4.73 2.90 -4.58
C PHE A 60 -5.20 1.47 -4.53
N ARG A 61 -5.41 0.87 -5.69
CA ARG A 61 -5.59 -0.56 -5.85
C ARG A 61 -4.31 -1.14 -6.41
N ILE A 62 -3.63 -1.93 -5.61
CA ILE A 62 -2.34 -2.55 -5.94
C ILE A 62 -2.51 -4.06 -6.10
N TRP A 63 -1.66 -4.67 -6.92
CA TRP A 63 -1.58 -6.13 -7.03
C TRP A 63 -0.51 -6.63 -6.06
N ALA A 64 -0.94 -7.05 -4.87
CA ALA A 64 -0.05 -7.51 -3.81
C ALA A 64 -0.39 -8.94 -3.41
N LYS A 65 0.60 -9.65 -2.87
CA LYS A 65 0.37 -10.93 -2.21
C LYS A 65 0.58 -10.85 -0.72
N LEU A 66 -0.20 -11.61 0.03
CA LEU A 66 0.06 -11.85 1.44
C LEU A 66 1.25 -12.81 1.55
N THR A 67 2.27 -12.38 2.27
CA THR A 67 3.43 -13.22 2.56
C THR A 67 3.74 -13.07 4.04
N ASP A 68 4.09 -14.15 4.70
CA ASP A 68 4.62 -14.09 6.05
C ASP A 68 6.14 -14.04 6.02
N ARG A 69 6.72 -13.38 7.02
CA ARG A 69 8.13 -13.52 7.35
C ARG A 69 8.23 -14.55 8.45
N GLU A 70 9.07 -15.57 8.28
CA GLU A 70 9.38 -16.55 9.32
C GLU A 70 9.79 -15.81 10.62
N GLY A 71 8.91 -15.86 11.62
CA GLY A 71 9.07 -15.20 12.93
C GLY A 71 8.76 -13.69 13.01
N GLY A 72 8.32 -13.03 11.94
CA GLY A 72 8.17 -11.56 11.87
C GLY A 72 6.79 -11.01 11.57
N GLY A 73 5.79 -11.88 11.34
CA GLY A 73 4.42 -11.50 11.01
C GLY A 73 4.11 -11.47 9.52
N GLN A 74 2.83 -11.23 9.20
CA GLN A 74 2.32 -11.17 7.83
C GLN A 74 2.51 -9.75 7.25
N PHE A 75 2.85 -9.67 5.97
CA PHE A 75 2.97 -8.43 5.24
C PHE A 75 2.52 -8.59 3.79
N LEU A 76 2.15 -7.48 3.17
CA LEU A 76 1.75 -7.44 1.77
C LEU A 76 2.96 -7.03 0.94
N TYR A 77 3.33 -7.87 0.00
CA TYR A 77 4.42 -7.59 -0.93
C TYR A 77 3.86 -7.22 -2.31
N THR A 78 4.21 -6.03 -2.81
CA THR A 78 4.00 -5.67 -4.21
C THR A 78 5.32 -5.29 -4.87
N SER A 79 5.63 -5.92 -5.99
CA SER A 79 6.75 -5.49 -6.81
C SER A 79 6.50 -4.10 -7.42
N TRP A 80 7.56 -3.29 -7.49
CA TRP A 80 7.56 -1.95 -8.08
C TRP A 80 7.34 -1.91 -9.60
N ARG A 81 7.36 -3.08 -10.25
CA ARG A 81 7.06 -3.26 -11.67
C ARG A 81 5.56 -3.41 -11.94
N TRP A 82 4.77 -3.72 -10.91
CA TRP A 82 3.33 -3.88 -11.07
C TRP A 82 2.66 -2.53 -11.20
N ARG A 83 1.67 -2.48 -12.09
CA ARG A 83 0.81 -1.31 -12.24
C ARG A 83 -0.13 -1.26 -11.05
N PHE A 84 -0.34 -0.05 -10.55
CA PHE A 84 -1.33 0.24 -9.53
C PHE A 84 -2.37 1.19 -10.12
N GLU A 85 -3.59 1.07 -9.66
CA GLU A 85 -4.70 1.91 -10.06
C GLU A 85 -4.98 2.92 -8.94
N VAL A 86 -5.21 4.18 -9.30
CA VAL A 86 -5.55 5.21 -8.32
C VAL A 86 -7.06 5.30 -8.27
N LEU A 87 -7.68 4.76 -7.21
CA LEU A 87 -9.13 4.71 -7.07
C LEU A 87 -9.71 6.07 -6.74
N SER A 88 -9.07 6.78 -5.81
CA SER A 88 -9.54 8.07 -5.36
C SER A 88 -8.36 8.91 -4.92
N ARG A 89 -8.23 10.08 -5.52
CA ARG A 89 -7.34 11.12 -5.01
C ARG A 89 -8.21 12.04 -4.17
N PRO A 90 -7.74 12.49 -2.99
CA PRO A 90 -8.30 13.66 -2.33
C PRO A 90 -7.92 14.89 -3.16
N ASP A 91 -8.46 14.95 -4.37
CA ASP A 91 -8.32 16.10 -5.25
C ASP A 91 -9.26 17.19 -4.73
N ALA A 92 -8.67 18.34 -4.45
CA ALA A 92 -9.26 19.48 -3.79
C ALA A 92 -10.21 20.27 -4.70
N ARG A 93 -11.16 19.61 -5.38
CA ARG A 93 -12.16 20.27 -6.23
C ARG A 93 -13.54 19.61 -6.10
N ALA A 94 -14.23 19.95 -5.01
CA ALA A 94 -15.63 20.31 -5.13
C ALA A 94 -15.66 21.83 -5.41
N GLU A 95 -15.74 22.21 -6.67
CA GLU A 95 -16.19 23.56 -7.07
C GLU A 95 -17.09 23.41 -8.29
#